data_AF-A0A5F9DK75-F1
#
_entry.id   AF-A0A5F9DK75-F1
#
_cell.length_a   1.000
_cell.length_b   1.000
_cell.length_c   1.000
_cell.angle_alpha   90.00
_cell.angle_beta   90.00
_cell.angle_gamma   90.00
#
_symmetry.space_group_name_H-M   'P 1'
#
loop_
_entity.id
_entity.type
_entity.pdbx_description
1 polymer ?
#
loop_
_entity_poly.entity_id
_entity_poly.type
_entity_poly.pdbx_seq_one_letter_code
_entity_poly.pdbx_strand_id
1 'polypeptide(L)'
;MATPPLPPLLLLLLLLPHAHHRLALRSVLATQRAQDSPAVHLINGLGQEPIQVLTFDLTRLVKASSSFELRTWDSEGVIFYGDTSPKDDWFMLGLRDGRPEIQMHNPWAQLTVGAGPRLDDGSWHQERTLLPPFAW
;
A
#
# COMPACT_ATOMS: atom_id res chain seq x y z
N MET A 1 -14.89 -35.71 -7.68
CA MET A 1 -13.72 -34.80 -7.70
C MET A 1 -14.04 -33.67 -6.75
N ALA A 2 -13.29 -33.54 -5.66
CA ALA A 2 -13.51 -32.51 -4.64
C ALA A 2 -12.71 -31.26 -5.01
N THR A 3 -13.36 -30.10 -5.01
CA THR A 3 -12.73 -28.78 -5.13
C THR A 3 -11.71 -28.59 -4.01
N PRO A 4 -10.44 -28.22 -4.31
CA PRO A 4 -9.48 -27.90 -3.25
C PRO A 4 -9.92 -26.62 -2.52
N PRO A 5 -9.69 -26.50 -1.20
CA PRO A 5 -9.98 -25.27 -0.47
C PRO A 5 -9.04 -24.16 -0.94
N LEU A 6 -9.60 -22.97 -1.16
CA LEU A 6 -8.82 -21.77 -1.47
C LEU A 6 -7.87 -21.44 -0.30
N PRO A 7 -6.59 -21.09 -0.57
CA PRO A 7 -5.69 -20.63 0.47
C PRO A 7 -6.14 -19.25 1.00
N PRO A 8 -5.85 -18.93 2.27
CA PRO A 8 -6.26 -17.66 2.88
C PRO A 8 -5.43 -16.50 2.28
N LEU A 9 -6.12 -15.45 1.83
CA LEU A 9 -5.49 -14.27 1.24
C LEU A 9 -4.96 -13.33 2.31
N LEU A 10 -3.78 -12.75 2.12
CA LEU A 10 -3.18 -11.85 3.07
C LEU A 10 -2.95 -10.43 2.55
N LEU A 11 -3.86 -9.50 2.91
CA LEU A 11 -3.71 -8.06 2.69
C LEU A 11 -4.36 -7.28 3.86
N LEU A 12 -3.93 -6.04 4.15
CA LEU A 12 -4.64 -5.12 5.07
C LEU A 12 -4.33 -3.65 4.87
N LEU A 13 -5.41 -2.86 4.74
CA LEU A 13 -5.44 -1.47 5.16
C LEU A 13 -6.77 -1.12 5.84
N LEU A 14 -6.66 -0.43 6.98
CA LEU A 14 -7.75 0.09 7.80
C LEU A 14 -8.27 1.42 7.25
N LEU A 15 -9.57 1.65 7.39
CA LEU A 15 -10.18 2.98 7.39
C LEU A 15 -11.25 3.03 8.48
N LEU A 16 -11.37 4.16 9.18
CA LEU A 16 -12.66 4.70 9.66
C LEU A 16 -12.59 6.25 9.70
N PRO A 17 -13.74 6.96 9.77
CA PRO A 17 -14.17 7.92 8.76
C PRO A 17 -13.93 9.37 9.21
N HIS A 18 -14.16 10.34 8.32
CA HIS A 18 -15.12 11.43 8.51
C HIS A 18 -15.05 12.38 7.31
N ALA A 19 -16.23 12.83 6.89
CA ALA A 19 -16.45 13.52 5.64
C ALA A 19 -16.34 15.05 5.76
N HIS A 20 -16.11 15.65 4.59
CA HIS A 20 -16.45 17.00 4.11
C HIS A 20 -15.58 18.24 4.46
N HIS A 21 -15.23 18.90 3.33
CA HIS A 21 -15.19 20.35 3.08
C HIS A 21 -13.89 21.15 3.23
N ARG A 22 -13.72 22.05 2.25
CA ARG A 22 -12.78 23.19 2.10
C ARG A 22 -11.35 22.90 1.62
N LEU A 23 -11.16 23.19 0.32
CA LEU A 23 -9.96 22.99 -0.49
C LEU A 23 -8.87 24.08 -0.35
N ALA A 24 -8.99 25.08 0.53
CA ALA A 24 -8.06 26.23 0.54
C ALA A 24 -7.31 26.47 1.86
N LEU A 25 -7.50 25.63 2.89
CA LEU A 25 -6.79 25.70 4.18
C LEU A 25 -6.12 24.35 4.48
N ARG A 26 -5.56 23.69 3.47
CA ARG A 26 -5.09 22.29 3.56
C ARG A 26 -3.60 22.14 3.83
N SER A 27 -2.76 23.04 3.33
CA SER A 27 -1.30 22.87 3.43
C SER A 27 -0.79 22.99 4.87
N VAL A 28 -1.30 23.96 5.63
CA VAL A 28 -0.84 24.22 7.01
C VAL A 28 -1.45 23.25 8.03
N LEU A 29 -2.64 22.73 7.77
CA LEU A 29 -3.33 21.81 8.68
C LEU A 29 -2.95 20.34 8.43
N ALA A 30 -2.48 19.98 7.22
CA ALA A 30 -2.04 18.62 6.89
C ALA A 30 -0.78 18.23 7.68
N THR A 31 0.19 19.15 7.79
CA THR A 31 1.38 18.96 8.62
C THR A 31 1.02 18.77 10.10
N GLN A 32 0.05 19.53 10.61
CA GLN A 32 -0.40 19.40 12.01
C GLN A 32 -1.19 18.11 12.28
N ARG A 33 -2.11 17.69 11.39
CA ARG A 33 -2.87 16.43 11.59
C ARG A 33 -2.02 15.17 11.49
N ALA A 34 -1.01 15.17 10.63
CA ALA A 34 -0.05 14.07 10.53
C ALA A 34 0.83 13.96 11.79
N GLN A 35 1.08 15.07 12.50
CA GLN A 35 1.86 15.07 13.74
C GLN A 35 1.10 14.53 14.96
N ASP A 36 -0.23 14.60 14.98
CA ASP A 36 -1.07 14.09 16.08
C ASP A 36 -1.54 12.63 15.88
N SER A 37 -1.29 12.05 14.70
CA SER A 37 -1.67 10.66 14.39
C SER A 37 -0.53 9.69 14.72
N PRO A 38 -0.81 8.53 15.33
CA PRO A 38 0.25 7.56 15.66
C PRO A 38 0.88 7.03 14.37
N ALA A 39 2.18 7.30 14.19
CA ALA A 39 2.98 6.80 13.07
C ALA A 39 3.73 5.52 13.46
N VAL A 40 3.94 4.63 12.49
CA VAL A 40 4.68 3.37 12.66
C VAL A 40 5.86 3.34 11.69
N HIS A 41 7.02 2.89 12.16
CA HIS A 41 8.19 2.67 11.31
C HIS A 41 8.00 1.45 10.42
N LEU A 42 8.18 1.60 9.10
CA LEU A 42 8.01 0.53 8.12
C LEU A 42 9.12 -0.53 8.12
N ILE A 43 10.23 -0.26 8.80
CA ILE A 43 11.38 -1.16 8.92
C ILE A 43 11.62 -1.45 10.40
N ASN A 44 11.79 -2.73 10.73
CA ASN A 44 12.31 -3.17 12.02
C ASN A 44 13.64 -3.90 11.81
N GLY A 45 14.61 -3.69 12.69
CA GLY A 45 15.94 -4.30 12.62
C GLY A 45 16.63 -4.05 11.26
N LEU A 46 16.94 -5.14 10.55
CA LEU A 46 17.65 -5.10 9.25
C LEU A 46 16.74 -4.90 8.03
N GLY A 47 15.42 -4.79 8.22
CA GLY A 47 14.46 -4.58 7.11
C GLY A 47 14.27 -5.78 6.19
N GLN A 48 14.52 -6.99 6.69
CA GLN A 48 14.39 -8.24 5.93
C GLN A 48 13.00 -8.87 6.02
N GLU A 49 12.16 -8.39 6.95
CA GLU A 49 10.81 -8.91 7.20
C GLU A 49 9.79 -7.77 7.27
N PRO A 50 8.53 -8.03 6.87
CA PRO A 50 7.46 -7.05 7.01
C PRO A 50 7.17 -6.77 8.49
N ILE A 51 6.92 -5.50 8.81
CA ILE A 51 6.58 -5.09 10.18
C ILE A 51 5.20 -5.60 10.65
N GLN A 52 4.28 -5.87 9.70
CA GLN A 52 2.94 -6.38 9.96
C GLN A 52 2.42 -7.18 8.76
N VAL A 53 1.65 -8.23 9.05
CA VAL A 53 1.13 -9.24 8.11
C VAL A 53 -0.33 -9.51 8.49
N LEU A 54 -1.27 -9.28 7.59
CA LEU A 54 -2.70 -9.24 7.89
C LEU A 54 -3.56 -9.90 6.80
N THR A 55 -4.55 -10.70 7.19
CA THR A 55 -5.29 -11.66 6.34
C THR A 55 -6.74 -11.28 6.04
N PHE A 56 -7.16 -11.39 4.79
CA PHE A 56 -8.53 -11.12 4.32
C PHE A 56 -9.20 -12.34 3.67
N ASP A 57 -10.52 -12.43 3.87
CA ASP A 57 -11.38 -13.29 3.06
C ASP A 57 -11.89 -12.47 1.87
N LEU A 58 -11.39 -12.78 0.67
CA LEU A 58 -11.75 -12.08 -0.56
C LEU A 58 -13.23 -12.16 -0.91
N THR A 59 -13.91 -13.23 -0.51
CA THR A 59 -15.34 -13.39 -0.79
C THR A 59 -16.19 -12.36 -0.03
N ARG A 60 -15.62 -11.72 0.99
CA ARG A 60 -16.27 -10.70 1.83
C ARG A 60 -15.76 -9.29 1.55
N LEU A 61 -14.87 -9.13 0.57
CA LEU A 61 -14.25 -7.84 0.29
C LEU A 61 -15.25 -6.91 -0.39
N VAL A 62 -15.69 -5.88 0.33
CA VAL A 62 -16.59 -4.85 -0.22
C VAL A 62 -15.84 -3.70 -0.89
N LYS A 63 -14.53 -3.58 -0.64
CA LYS A 63 -13.71 -2.47 -1.15
C LYS A 63 -12.27 -2.90 -1.43
N ALA A 64 -11.87 -2.78 -2.68
CA ALA A 64 -10.54 -3.07 -3.20
C ALA A 64 -9.63 -1.81 -3.24
N SER A 65 -9.39 -1.18 -2.09
CA SER A 65 -8.53 0.01 -2.05
C SER A 65 -7.74 0.14 -0.76
N SER A 66 -6.51 0.60 -0.90
CA SER A 66 -5.59 0.94 0.18
C SER A 66 -5.36 2.47 0.21
N SER A 67 -5.22 3.06 1.40
CA SER A 67 -4.80 4.47 1.55
C SER A 67 -4.01 4.69 2.82
N PHE A 68 -2.88 5.38 2.73
CA PHE A 68 -1.98 5.68 3.85
C PHE A 68 -1.25 7.02 3.63
N GLU A 69 -0.54 7.46 4.66
CA GLU A 69 0.41 8.57 4.55
C GLU A 69 1.83 8.02 4.75
N LEU A 70 2.77 8.46 3.92
CA LEU A 70 4.16 8.03 3.93
C LEU A 70 5.08 9.25 4.10
N ARG A 71 6.12 9.07 4.93
CA ARG A 71 7.24 10.00 5.03
C ARG A 71 8.53 9.21 5.06
N THR A 72 9.44 9.51 4.13
CA THR A 72 10.75 8.84 4.07
C THR A 72 11.82 9.74 3.47
N TRP A 73 13.08 9.41 3.76
CA TRP A 73 14.27 9.92 3.06
C TRP A 73 14.91 8.84 2.18
N ASP A 74 14.42 7.60 2.27
CA ASP A 74 14.93 6.47 1.52
C ASP A 74 14.38 6.52 0.09
N SER A 75 15.28 6.50 -0.89
CA SER A 75 14.92 6.55 -2.31
C SER A 75 14.49 5.19 -2.89
N GLU A 76 14.69 4.11 -2.14
CA GLU A 76 14.36 2.75 -2.54
C GLU A 76 13.86 1.94 -1.34
N GLY A 77 12.85 1.10 -1.56
CA GLY A 77 12.32 0.21 -0.55
C GLY A 77 10.90 -0.25 -0.83
N VAL A 78 10.47 -1.31 -0.15
CA VAL A 78 9.10 -1.81 -0.25
C VAL A 78 8.22 -1.05 0.75
N ILE A 79 7.09 -0.53 0.28
CA ILE A 79 6.07 0.09 1.13
C ILE A 79 5.04 -0.94 1.55
N PHE A 80 4.47 -1.67 0.58
CA PHE A 80 3.61 -2.81 0.88
C PHE A 80 3.63 -3.86 -0.24
N TYR A 81 3.33 -5.08 0.14
CA TYR A 81 3.22 -6.24 -0.74
C TYR A 81 1.90 -6.96 -0.46
N GLY A 82 1.34 -7.63 -1.46
CA GLY A 82 0.16 -8.45 -1.33
C GLY A 82 0.10 -9.55 -2.38
N ASP A 83 -0.45 -10.70 -2.01
CA ASP A 83 -0.59 -11.84 -2.91
C ASP A 83 -1.84 -12.68 -2.63
N THR A 84 -2.25 -13.43 -3.66
CA THR A 84 -3.10 -14.62 -3.52
C THR A 84 -2.31 -15.91 -3.65
N SER A 85 -1.19 -15.84 -4.38
CA SER A 85 -0.19 -16.88 -4.51
C SER A 85 1.17 -16.20 -4.61
N PRO A 86 2.09 -16.40 -3.66
CA PRO A 86 3.40 -15.73 -3.67
C PRO A 86 4.23 -16.03 -4.92
N LYS A 87 3.86 -17.08 -5.66
CA LYS A 87 4.54 -17.49 -6.88
C LYS A 87 3.94 -16.84 -8.13
N ASP A 88 2.62 -16.90 -8.27
CA ASP A 88 1.94 -16.70 -9.56
C ASP A 88 0.91 -15.56 -9.54
N ASP A 89 0.62 -14.95 -8.37
CA ASP A 89 -0.32 -13.84 -8.26
C ASP A 89 0.02 -12.91 -7.07
N TRP A 90 0.84 -11.91 -7.36
CA TRP A 90 1.35 -10.94 -6.40
C TRP A 90 1.48 -9.52 -6.96
N PHE A 91 1.49 -8.57 -6.06
CA PHE A 91 1.66 -7.15 -6.30
C PHE A 91 2.60 -6.55 -5.23
N MET A 92 3.39 -5.55 -5.61
CA MET A 92 4.25 -4.77 -4.74
C MET A 92 4.16 -3.29 -5.08
N LEU A 93 4.02 -2.45 -4.05
CA LEU A 93 4.24 -1.01 -4.12
C LEU A 93 5.50 -0.67 -3.34
N GLY A 94 6.42 0.03 -4.00
CA GLY A 94 7.66 0.49 -3.39
C GLY A 94 8.07 1.85 -3.92
N LEU A 95 9.30 2.24 -3.56
CA LEU A 95 10.01 3.37 -4.15
C LEU A 95 11.18 2.85 -4.98
N ARG A 96 11.42 3.50 -6.12
CA ARG A 96 12.66 3.40 -6.90
C ARG A 96 13.01 4.79 -7.41
N ASP A 97 14.26 5.20 -7.22
CA ASP A 97 14.74 6.57 -7.49
C ASP A 97 13.87 7.66 -6.81
N GLY A 98 13.35 7.34 -5.63
CA GLY A 98 12.48 8.19 -4.82
C GLY A 98 11.03 8.27 -5.32
N ARG A 99 10.67 7.59 -6.40
CA ARG A 99 9.33 7.62 -7.00
C ARG A 99 8.54 6.34 -6.72
N PRO A 100 7.20 6.43 -6.60
CA PRO A 100 6.34 5.26 -6.51
C PRO A 100 6.56 4.30 -7.68
N GLU A 101 6.69 3.03 -7.35
CA GLU A 101 6.79 1.94 -8.30
C GLU A 101 5.84 0.81 -7.94
N ILE A 102 5.10 0.35 -8.96
CA ILE A 102 4.29 -0.84 -8.89
C ILE A 102 4.98 -1.95 -9.67
N GLN A 103 5.12 -3.11 -9.03
CA GLN A 103 5.40 -4.38 -9.69
C GLN A 103 4.24 -5.32 -9.48
N MET A 104 3.87 -6.07 -10.51
CA MET A 104 2.85 -7.11 -10.35
C MET A 104 3.13 -8.26 -11.31
N HIS A 105 2.71 -9.44 -10.89
CA HIS A 105 2.72 -10.65 -11.70
C HIS A 105 1.48 -11.45 -11.35
N ASN A 106 0.61 -11.64 -12.34
CA ASN A 106 -0.60 -12.44 -12.22
C ASN A 106 -0.93 -13.13 -13.55
N PRO A 107 -1.96 -14.01 -13.62
CA PRO A 107 -2.31 -14.73 -14.84
C PRO A 107 -2.64 -13.85 -16.06
N TRP A 108 -2.96 -12.57 -15.85
CA TRP A 108 -3.36 -11.64 -16.90
C TRP A 108 -2.25 -10.68 -17.32
N ALA A 109 -1.31 -10.37 -16.44
CA ALA A 109 -0.29 -9.36 -16.69
C ALA A 109 0.94 -9.51 -15.77
N GLN A 110 2.08 -9.12 -16.33
CA GLN A 110 3.32 -8.91 -15.60
C GLN A 110 3.85 -7.54 -15.98
N LEU A 111 4.02 -6.65 -15.00
CA LEU A 111 4.52 -5.30 -15.26
C LEU A 111 5.37 -4.75 -14.12
N THR A 112 6.13 -3.72 -14.49
CA THR A 112 6.87 -2.85 -13.58
C THR A 112 6.68 -1.43 -14.08
N VAL A 113 6.07 -0.57 -13.28
CA VAL A 113 5.72 0.80 -13.67
C VAL A 113 6.06 1.76 -12.54
N GLY A 114 6.98 2.68 -12.81
CA GLY A 114 7.22 3.86 -11.96
C GLY A 114 6.33 5.02 -12.39
N ALA A 115 5.70 5.70 -11.43
CA ALA A 115 4.81 6.83 -11.70
C ALA A 115 4.81 7.84 -10.56
N GLY A 116 4.43 9.10 -10.87
CA GLY A 116 4.24 10.14 -9.86
C GLY A 116 5.50 10.92 -9.48
N PRO A 117 5.37 11.88 -8.54
CA PRO A 117 6.47 12.69 -8.04
C PRO A 117 7.40 11.87 -7.13
N ARG A 118 8.49 12.50 -6.71
CA ARG A 118 9.36 11.95 -5.66
C ARG A 118 8.70 12.09 -4.29
N LEU A 119 8.85 11.07 -3.44
CA LEU A 119 8.32 11.03 -2.07
C LEU A 119 9.43 10.96 -1.00
N ASP A 120 10.70 10.97 -1.40
CA ASP A 120 11.88 10.83 -0.56
C ASP A 120 12.43 12.17 -0.03
N ASP A 121 11.55 13.15 0.17
CA ASP A 121 11.89 14.52 0.59
C ASP A 121 11.70 14.76 2.10
N GLY A 122 11.40 13.71 2.87
CA GLY A 122 11.14 13.82 4.31
C GLY A 122 9.82 14.48 4.68
N SER A 123 8.95 14.79 3.71
CA SER A 123 7.59 15.31 3.94
C SER A 123 6.57 14.18 4.01
N TRP A 124 5.41 14.45 4.61
CA TRP A 124 4.27 13.53 4.58
C TRP A 124 3.53 13.63 3.24
N HIS A 125 3.34 12.50 2.58
CA HIS A 125 2.62 12.35 1.32
C HIS A 125 1.44 11.41 1.49
N GLN A 126 0.28 11.79 0.93
CA GLN A 126 -0.90 10.93 0.94
C GLN A 126 -0.91 10.02 -0.29
N GLU A 127 -0.88 8.71 -0.06
CA GLU A 127 -0.94 7.71 -1.12
C GLU A 127 -2.25 6.93 -1.07
N ARG A 128 -2.84 6.71 -2.24
CA ARG A 128 -4.03 5.89 -2.43
C ARG A 128 -3.78 4.94 -3.60
N THR A 129 -3.78 3.65 -3.29
CA THR A 129 -3.70 2.63 -4.32
C THR A 129 -5.06 1.99 -4.52
N LEU A 130 -5.57 2.05 -5.76
CA LEU A 130 -6.64 1.19 -6.20
C LEU A 130 -5.99 -0.13 -6.61
N LEU A 131 -6.42 -1.23 -6.00
CA LEU A 131 -5.96 -2.53 -6.46
C LEU A 131 -6.58 -2.76 -7.84
N PRO A 132 -5.81 -3.29 -8.81
CA PRO A 132 -6.35 -3.60 -10.12
C PRO A 132 -7.62 -4.45 -9.95
N PRO A 133 -8.70 -4.22 -10.72
CA PRO A 133 -9.90 -5.04 -10.63
C PRO A 133 -9.65 -6.51 -10.98
N PHE A 134 -8.49 -6.81 -11.59
CA PHE A 134 -8.00 -8.14 -11.98
C PHE A 134 -6.96 -8.72 -11.00
N ALA A 135 -6.68 -8.06 -9.88
CA ALA A 135 -5.75 -8.56 -8.88
C ALA A 135 -6.46 -9.46 -7.87
N TRP A 136 -7.10 -10.56 -8.33
CA TRP A 136 -7.75 -11.56 -7.47
C TRP A 136 -7.81 -12.93 -8.13
#